data_AF-A0A7S1YIY0-F1
#
_entry.id   AF-A0A7S1YIY0-F1
#
_cell.length_a   1.000
_cell.length_b   1.000
_cell.length_c   1.000
_cell.angle_alpha   90.00
_cell.angle_beta   90.00
_cell.angle_gamma   90.00
#
_symmetry.space_group_name_H-M   'P 1'
#
loop_
_entity.id
_entity.type
_entity.pdbx_description
1 polymer ?
#
loop_
_entity_poly.entity_id
_entity_poly.type
_entity_poly.pdbx_seq_one_letter_code
_entity_poly.pdbx_strand_id
1 'polypeptide(L)'
;SARAKRQKKSMCDFILDKMDMRRRRIFPFLLVLLVVFMNASTTTFVGAEVIILNESNFEHLTQASTGQTTGKWFVSFTASWCGHCKKLLPVWEELSIAVSGDSEYANQGINIAKVDAIENRELANRFGVKGYPTLFYFADRQMYKYDSGRRDFDSLLEFVTTEYKSKTSQDVPLPPTWIEKQRKMLNKLFYKNKLLVMLHDDVEHI
;
A
#
# COMPACT_ATOMS: atom_id res chain seq x y z
N SER A 1 1.54 87.49 -37.95
CA SER A 1 2.33 86.40 -37.33
C SER A 1 1.77 86.09 -35.95
N ALA A 2 0.84 85.12 -35.87
CA ALA A 2 0.10 84.78 -34.64
C ALA A 2 0.86 83.67 -33.89
N ARG A 3 1.49 83.94 -32.75
CA ARG A 3 0.93 83.97 -31.38
C ARG A 3 0.28 82.64 -30.96
N ALA A 4 1.05 81.87 -30.19
CA ALA A 4 0.66 81.01 -29.08
C ALA A 4 -0.66 80.22 -29.20
N LYS A 5 -0.57 78.94 -29.58
CA LYS A 5 -1.58 77.93 -29.20
C LYS A 5 -1.02 77.09 -28.05
N ARG A 6 -1.37 77.53 -26.84
CA ARG A 6 -1.27 76.80 -25.57
C ARG A 6 -1.92 75.42 -25.72
N GLN A 7 -1.22 74.40 -25.24
CA GLN A 7 -1.80 73.13 -24.81
C GLN A 7 -3.01 73.38 -23.90
N LYS A 8 -4.18 72.90 -24.31
CA LYS A 8 -5.25 72.51 -23.38
C LYS A 8 -5.45 71.01 -23.56
N LYS A 9 -4.61 70.21 -22.89
CA LYS A 9 -5.02 68.85 -22.53
C LYS A 9 -5.97 69.02 -21.33
N SER A 10 -7.19 68.52 -21.43
CA SER A 10 -8.20 68.74 -20.40
C SER A 10 -7.76 68.07 -19.09
N MET A 11 -8.12 68.63 -17.94
CA MET A 11 -7.87 68.03 -16.63
C MET A 11 -8.53 66.64 -16.53
N CYS A 12 -9.63 66.40 -17.25
CA CYS A 12 -10.22 65.08 -17.42
C CYS A 12 -9.27 64.10 -18.13
N ASP A 13 -8.54 64.53 -19.16
CA ASP A 13 -7.62 63.67 -19.91
C ASP A 13 -6.39 63.28 -19.09
N PHE A 14 -5.99 64.10 -18.10
CA PHE A 14 -4.90 63.77 -17.18
C PHE A 14 -5.34 62.83 -16.06
N ILE A 15 -6.58 62.97 -15.58
CA ILE A 15 -7.16 62.08 -14.56
C ILE A 15 -7.47 60.71 -15.18
N LEU A 16 -8.01 60.65 -16.40
CA LEU A 16 -8.28 59.41 -17.12
C LEU A 16 -6.98 58.63 -17.42
N ASP A 17 -5.89 59.32 -17.78
CA ASP A 17 -4.57 58.72 -18.06
C ASP A 17 -3.90 58.18 -16.78
N LYS A 18 -4.03 58.87 -15.64
CA LYS A 18 -3.55 58.36 -14.34
C LYS A 18 -4.39 57.19 -13.80
N MET A 19 -5.69 57.19 -14.04
CA MET A 19 -6.58 56.08 -13.66
C MET A 19 -6.30 54.82 -14.52
N ASP A 20 -5.93 54.98 -15.78
CA ASP A 20 -5.55 53.88 -16.68
C ASP A 20 -4.15 53.30 -16.36
N MET A 21 -3.16 54.13 -16.00
CA MET A 21 -1.83 53.63 -15.60
C MET A 21 -1.83 52.79 -14.31
N ARG A 22 -2.67 53.13 -13.31
CA ARG A 22 -2.85 52.26 -12.12
C ARG A 22 -3.53 50.95 -12.48
N ARG A 23 -4.49 50.98 -13.41
CA ARG A 23 -5.20 49.77 -13.88
C ARG A 23 -4.26 48.82 -14.62
N ARG A 24 -3.37 49.34 -15.46
CA ARG A 24 -2.40 48.55 -16.25
C ARG A 24 -1.23 47.96 -15.47
N ARG A 25 -0.87 48.53 -14.30
CA ARG A 25 0.21 48.00 -13.45
C ARG A 25 -0.25 46.92 -12.46
N ILE A 26 -1.51 46.96 -12.03
CA ILE A 26 -2.05 46.03 -11.02
C ILE A 26 -2.67 44.80 -11.69
N PHE A 27 -3.25 44.94 -12.89
CA PHE A 27 -3.88 43.83 -13.63
C PHE A 27 -2.97 42.62 -13.92
N PRO A 28 -1.71 42.77 -14.38
CA PRO A 28 -0.89 41.60 -14.68
C PRO A 28 -0.49 40.85 -13.40
N PHE A 29 -0.28 41.56 -12.28
CA PHE A 29 0.03 40.93 -11.00
C PHE A 29 -1.18 40.22 -10.37
N LEU A 30 -2.38 40.83 -10.45
CA LEU A 30 -3.63 40.18 -10.00
C LEU A 30 -4.01 38.98 -10.86
N LEU A 31 -3.80 39.05 -12.18
CA LEU A 31 -4.04 37.94 -13.10
C LEU A 31 -3.05 36.80 -12.87
N VAL A 32 -1.76 37.11 -12.65
CA VAL A 32 -0.75 36.09 -12.30
C VAL A 32 -1.07 35.46 -10.94
N LEU A 33 -1.52 36.25 -9.94
CA LEU A 33 -1.95 35.70 -8.65
C LEU A 33 -3.19 34.80 -8.79
N LEU A 34 -4.16 35.19 -9.63
CA LEU A 34 -5.35 34.39 -9.93
C LEU A 34 -5.03 33.11 -10.73
N VAL A 35 -4.05 33.15 -11.64
CA VAL A 35 -3.58 31.98 -12.39
C VAL A 35 -2.77 31.05 -11.47
N VAL A 36 -1.99 31.57 -10.52
CA VAL A 36 -1.34 30.75 -9.49
C VAL A 36 -2.37 30.16 -8.52
N PHE A 37 -3.43 30.90 -8.17
CA PHE A 37 -4.52 30.39 -7.32
C PHE A 37 -5.44 29.39 -8.05
N MET A 38 -5.66 29.52 -9.37
CA MET A 38 -6.40 28.53 -10.17
C MET A 38 -5.57 27.30 -10.53
N ASN A 39 -4.24 27.43 -10.59
CA ASN A 39 -3.32 26.30 -10.79
C ASN A 39 -2.78 25.73 -9.46
N ALA A 40 -3.36 26.11 -8.32
CA ALA A 40 -3.35 25.24 -7.15
C ALA A 40 -4.25 24.04 -7.45
N SER A 41 -3.87 23.24 -8.45
CA SER A 41 -4.33 21.89 -8.58
C SER A 41 -4.08 21.28 -7.21
N THR A 42 -5.16 20.89 -6.55
CA THR A 42 -5.08 20.00 -5.41
C THR A 42 -4.36 18.77 -5.93
N THR A 43 -3.03 18.71 -5.78
CA THR A 43 -2.32 17.44 -5.83
C THR A 43 -2.93 16.66 -4.69
N THR A 44 -3.95 15.87 -5.02
CA THR A 44 -4.40 14.78 -4.19
C THR A 44 -3.16 13.91 -4.05
N PHE A 45 -2.45 14.06 -2.93
CA PHE A 45 -1.46 13.09 -2.52
C PHE A 45 -2.24 11.78 -2.38
N VAL A 46 -2.19 10.94 -3.41
CA VAL A 46 -2.56 9.53 -3.30
C VAL A 46 -1.45 8.93 -2.45
N GLY A 47 -1.60 9.07 -1.13
CA GLY A 47 -0.70 8.45 -0.17
C GLY A 47 -0.72 6.96 -0.45
N ALA A 48 0.45 6.37 -0.66
CA ALA A 48 0.58 4.95 -0.87
C ALA A 48 0.08 4.20 0.36
N GLU A 49 -1.12 3.64 0.26
CA GLU A 49 -1.77 2.94 1.36
C GLU A 49 -1.26 1.50 1.48
N VAL A 50 -0.96 1.07 2.70
CA VAL A 50 -0.63 -0.33 2.98
C VAL A 50 -1.84 -1.20 2.61
N ILE A 51 -1.64 -2.13 1.67
CA ILE A 51 -2.70 -2.99 1.14
C ILE A 51 -3.17 -3.97 2.22
N ILE A 52 -4.48 -4.07 2.44
CA ILE A 52 -5.06 -5.02 3.39
C ILE A 52 -5.40 -6.31 2.66
N LEU A 53 -4.70 -7.38 3.03
CA LEU A 53 -4.94 -8.73 2.52
C LEU A 53 -5.72 -9.57 3.53
N ASN A 54 -6.60 -10.41 3.01
CA ASN A 54 -7.46 -11.32 3.75
C ASN A 54 -7.66 -12.64 2.97
N GLU A 55 -8.39 -13.57 3.56
CA GLU A 55 -8.64 -14.89 2.96
C GLU A 55 -9.36 -14.84 1.59
N SER A 56 -10.11 -13.76 1.29
CA SER A 56 -10.85 -13.66 0.03
C SER A 56 -10.08 -12.96 -1.10
N ASN A 57 -9.12 -12.08 -0.78
CA ASN A 57 -8.41 -11.30 -1.79
C ASN A 57 -6.93 -11.70 -1.98
N PHE A 58 -6.33 -12.45 -1.06
CA PHE A 58 -4.88 -12.74 -1.09
C PHE A 58 -4.46 -13.40 -2.41
N GLU A 59 -5.14 -14.46 -2.83
CA GLU A 59 -4.79 -15.18 -4.06
C GLU A 59 -5.02 -14.33 -5.32
N HIS A 60 -6.12 -13.58 -5.34
CA HIS A 60 -6.48 -12.76 -6.49
C HIS A 60 -5.50 -11.61 -6.70
N LEU A 61 -5.09 -10.95 -5.61
CA LEU A 61 -4.20 -9.80 -5.68
C LEU A 61 -2.74 -10.21 -5.83
N THR A 62 -2.28 -11.17 -5.03
CA THR A 62 -0.85 -11.53 -5.01
C THR A 62 -0.48 -12.53 -6.09
N GLN A 63 -1.39 -13.46 -6.45
CA GLN A 63 -1.11 -14.62 -7.29
C GLN A 63 0.15 -15.39 -6.87
N ALA A 64 0.48 -15.36 -5.57
CA ALA A 64 1.72 -15.90 -5.03
C ALA A 64 1.85 -17.41 -5.30
N SER A 65 0.74 -18.16 -5.26
CA SER A 65 0.71 -19.60 -5.46
C SER A 65 0.84 -20.04 -6.93
N THR A 66 0.35 -19.23 -7.88
CA THR A 66 0.39 -19.54 -9.32
C THR A 66 1.66 -19.03 -9.98
N GLY A 67 2.37 -18.12 -9.31
CA GLY A 67 3.60 -17.53 -9.81
C GLY A 67 3.42 -16.50 -10.92
N GLN A 68 2.18 -16.09 -11.20
CA GLN A 68 1.84 -14.99 -12.09
C GLN A 68 1.65 -13.67 -11.32
N THR A 69 2.50 -13.46 -10.31
CA THR A 69 2.35 -12.37 -9.36
C THR A 69 2.28 -11.02 -10.06
N THR A 70 1.33 -10.17 -9.67
CA THR A 70 1.13 -8.80 -10.16
C THR A 70 2.24 -7.80 -9.76
N GLY A 71 3.35 -8.32 -9.24
CA GLY A 71 4.45 -7.59 -8.63
C GLY A 71 5.05 -8.43 -7.50
N LYS A 72 6.05 -7.88 -6.82
CA LYS A 72 6.61 -8.46 -5.61
C LYS A 72 5.78 -7.99 -4.42
N TRP A 73 5.58 -8.83 -3.41
CA TRP A 73 4.70 -8.53 -2.28
C TRP A 73 5.43 -8.70 -0.95
N PHE A 74 5.54 -7.65 -0.16
CA PHE A 74 6.00 -7.74 1.22
C PHE A 74 4.82 -7.68 2.17
N VAL A 75 4.55 -8.79 2.84
CA VAL A 75 3.32 -8.99 3.63
C VAL A 75 3.67 -9.16 5.10
N SER A 76 3.07 -8.32 5.95
CA SER A 76 3.16 -8.40 7.40
C SER A 76 1.95 -9.11 7.99
N PHE A 77 2.15 -10.26 8.62
CA PHE A 77 1.13 -10.93 9.42
C PHE A 77 1.15 -10.36 10.84
N THR A 78 0.03 -9.75 11.25
CA THR A 78 -0.08 -8.96 12.47
C THR A 78 -1.23 -9.44 13.37
N ALA A 79 -1.27 -8.92 14.59
CA ALA A 79 -2.38 -9.10 15.52
C ALA A 79 -2.67 -7.78 16.26
N SER A 80 -3.95 -7.46 16.44
CA SER A 80 -4.43 -6.20 17.03
C SER A 80 -3.90 -5.88 18.43
N TRP A 81 -3.63 -6.91 19.24
CA TRP A 81 -3.11 -6.79 20.60
C TRP A 81 -1.56 -6.73 20.68
N CYS A 82 -0.85 -6.96 19.58
CA CYS A 82 0.61 -7.08 19.60
C CYS A 82 1.31 -5.71 19.62
N GLY A 83 2.04 -5.42 20.71
CA GLY A 83 2.82 -4.18 20.85
C GLY A 83 3.93 -4.02 19.82
N HIS A 84 4.59 -5.11 19.41
CA HIS A 84 5.61 -5.06 18.35
C HIS A 84 5.02 -4.74 16.98
N CYS A 85 3.80 -5.20 16.69
CA CYS A 85 3.09 -4.83 15.46
C CYS A 85 2.80 -3.32 15.45
N LYS A 86 2.30 -2.77 16.56
CA LYS A 86 2.00 -1.33 16.66
C LYS A 86 3.23 -0.45 16.43
N LYS A 87 4.41 -0.88 16.90
CA LYS A 87 5.68 -0.19 16.64
C LYS A 87 6.15 -0.28 15.19
N LEU A 88 5.83 -1.38 14.50
CA LEU A 88 6.18 -1.59 13.09
C LEU A 88 5.32 -0.76 12.14
N LEU A 89 4.03 -0.52 12.47
CA LEU A 89 3.07 0.17 11.60
C LEU A 89 3.58 1.47 10.95
N PRO A 90 4.14 2.45 11.69
CA PRO A 90 4.60 3.70 11.06
C PRO A 90 5.73 3.47 10.05
N VAL A 91 6.66 2.57 10.36
CA VAL A 91 7.76 2.21 9.45
C VAL A 91 7.23 1.45 8.22
N TRP A 92 6.19 0.63 8.41
CA TRP A 92 5.55 -0.11 7.33
C TRP A 92 4.81 0.80 6.34
N GLU A 93 4.16 1.85 6.85
CA GLU A 93 3.52 2.88 6.04
C GLU A 93 4.55 3.73 5.29
N GLU A 94 5.64 4.12 5.96
CA GLU A 94 6.76 4.81 5.33
C GLU A 94 7.38 3.98 4.19
N LEU A 95 7.59 2.68 4.43
CA LEU A 95 8.09 1.75 3.42
C LEU A 95 7.14 1.65 2.22
N SER A 96 5.83 1.62 2.45
CA SER A 96 4.81 1.61 1.38
C SER A 96 4.94 2.82 0.46
N ILE A 97 5.15 4.00 1.03
CA ILE A 97 5.37 5.24 0.28
C ILE A 97 6.70 5.19 -0.48
N ALA A 98 7.75 4.69 0.14
CA ALA A 98 9.09 4.67 -0.46
C ALA A 98 9.22 3.73 -1.67
N VAL A 99 8.36 2.72 -1.81
CA VAL A 99 8.42 1.73 -2.91
C VAL A 99 7.33 1.87 -3.96
N SER A 100 6.53 2.92 -3.89
CA SER A 100 5.40 3.17 -4.81
C SER A 100 5.43 4.59 -5.38
N GLY A 101 4.46 4.93 -6.24
CA GLY A 101 4.37 6.24 -6.87
C GLY A 101 5.53 6.51 -7.83
N ASP A 102 6.09 7.73 -7.77
CA ASP A 102 7.23 8.17 -8.59
C ASP A 102 8.58 8.07 -7.81
N SER A 103 8.64 7.22 -6.79
CA SER A 103 9.87 7.01 -5.99
C SER A 103 10.96 6.28 -6.80
N GLU A 104 12.20 6.39 -6.35
CA GLU A 104 13.37 5.69 -6.93
C GLU A 104 13.13 4.17 -7.04
N TYR A 105 12.38 3.60 -6.09
CA TYR A 105 12.11 2.16 -6.00
C TYR A 105 10.81 1.73 -6.69
N ALA A 106 9.99 2.66 -7.20
CA ALA A 106 8.70 2.35 -7.80
C ALA A 106 8.79 1.38 -8.99
N ASN A 107 9.86 1.47 -9.78
CA ASN A 107 10.09 0.58 -10.93
C ASN A 107 10.34 -0.88 -10.54
N GLN A 108 10.50 -1.18 -9.24
CA GLN A 108 10.70 -2.55 -8.76
C GLN A 108 9.40 -3.33 -8.58
N GLY A 109 8.23 -2.66 -8.70
CA GLY A 109 6.92 -3.30 -8.60
C GLY A 109 6.67 -3.95 -7.24
N ILE A 110 7.12 -3.31 -6.16
CA ILE A 110 7.00 -3.82 -4.80
C ILE A 110 5.71 -3.30 -4.18
N ASN A 111 4.90 -4.22 -3.64
CA ASN A 111 3.65 -3.94 -2.96
C ASN A 111 3.82 -4.22 -1.47
N ILE A 112 3.45 -3.26 -0.61
CA ILE A 112 3.50 -3.42 0.84
C ILE A 112 2.10 -3.70 1.37
N ALA A 113 1.96 -4.80 2.11
CA ALA A 113 0.67 -5.29 2.57
C ALA A 113 0.69 -5.77 4.02
N LYS A 114 -0.50 -5.87 4.61
CA LYS A 114 -0.71 -6.45 5.94
C LYS A 114 -1.89 -7.42 5.95
N VAL A 115 -1.81 -8.41 6.83
CA VAL A 115 -2.87 -9.37 7.15
C VAL A 115 -3.10 -9.32 8.65
N ASP A 116 -4.36 -9.16 9.08
CA ASP A 116 -4.73 -9.47 10.46
C ASP A 116 -4.89 -11.00 10.59
N ALA A 117 -3.94 -11.65 11.25
CA ALA A 117 -3.90 -13.09 11.40
C ALA A 117 -4.91 -13.64 12.42
N ILE A 118 -5.49 -12.78 13.28
CA ILE A 118 -6.53 -13.17 14.24
C ILE A 118 -7.86 -13.37 13.51
N GLU A 119 -8.14 -12.49 12.55
CA GLU A 119 -9.31 -12.57 11.67
C GLU A 119 -9.10 -13.57 10.53
N ASN A 120 -7.88 -13.69 10.00
CA ASN A 120 -7.55 -14.53 8.84
C ASN A 120 -6.73 -15.77 9.23
N ARG A 121 -7.34 -16.64 10.05
CA ARG A 121 -6.65 -17.80 10.65
C ARG A 121 -6.27 -18.87 9.64
N GLU A 122 -7.07 -19.11 8.60
CA GLU A 122 -6.73 -20.10 7.58
C GLU A 122 -5.46 -19.67 6.84
N LEU A 123 -5.37 -18.37 6.50
CA LEU A 123 -4.21 -17.79 5.86
C LEU A 123 -2.97 -17.86 6.76
N ALA A 124 -3.10 -17.44 8.03
CA ALA A 124 -2.00 -17.51 9.00
C ALA A 124 -1.48 -18.94 9.21
N ASN A 125 -2.39 -19.92 9.30
CA ASN A 125 -2.01 -21.34 9.43
C ASN A 125 -1.30 -21.87 8.19
N ARG A 126 -1.79 -21.52 6.99
CA ARG A 126 -1.18 -21.93 5.72
C ARG A 126 0.28 -21.46 5.60
N PHE A 127 0.56 -20.23 6.03
CA PHE A 127 1.92 -19.68 6.04
C PHE A 127 2.72 -20.02 7.31
N GLY A 128 2.19 -20.88 8.19
CA GLY A 128 2.90 -21.33 9.39
C GLY A 128 3.24 -20.20 10.38
N VAL A 129 2.40 -19.16 10.45
CA VAL A 129 2.63 -18.01 11.34
C VAL A 129 2.42 -18.43 12.80
N LYS A 130 3.51 -18.43 13.57
CA LYS A 130 3.51 -18.79 15.00
C LYS A 130 3.66 -17.61 15.96
N GLY A 131 3.96 -16.42 15.44
CA GLY A 131 4.18 -15.21 16.24
C GLY A 131 4.07 -13.94 15.40
N TYR A 132 4.06 -12.79 16.06
CA TYR A 132 3.77 -11.51 15.41
C TYR A 132 4.80 -10.42 15.75
N PRO A 133 5.11 -9.52 14.80
CA PRO A 133 4.82 -9.66 13.37
C PRO A 133 5.69 -10.74 12.72
N THR A 134 5.14 -11.47 11.74
CA THR A 134 5.91 -12.32 10.82
C THR A 134 5.83 -11.71 9.43
N LEU A 135 6.98 -11.47 8.79
CA LEU A 135 7.03 -10.82 7.48
C LEU A 135 7.50 -11.82 6.42
N PHE A 136 6.76 -11.87 5.32
CA PHE A 136 7.08 -12.70 4.16
C PHE A 136 7.14 -11.84 2.92
N TYR A 137 8.17 -12.07 2.12
CA TYR A 137 8.34 -11.45 0.81
C TYR A 137 8.12 -12.47 -0.28
N PHE A 138 7.25 -12.15 -1.22
CA PHE A 138 6.93 -12.98 -2.37
C PHE A 138 7.53 -12.35 -3.60
N ALA A 139 8.51 -13.04 -4.20
CA ALA A 139 9.17 -12.62 -5.41
C ALA A 139 9.60 -13.86 -6.20
N ASP A 140 9.57 -13.77 -7.53
CA ASP A 140 10.11 -14.82 -8.39
C ASP A 140 9.48 -16.21 -8.13
N ARG A 141 8.19 -16.24 -7.77
CA ARG A 141 7.40 -17.44 -7.41
C ARG A 141 7.88 -18.17 -6.15
N GLN A 142 8.61 -17.46 -5.31
CA GLN A 142 9.20 -17.96 -4.09
C GLN A 142 8.81 -17.06 -2.92
N MET A 143 8.82 -17.65 -1.73
CA MET A 143 8.60 -16.99 -0.46
C MET A 143 9.93 -16.85 0.29
N TYR A 144 10.21 -15.65 0.77
CA TYR A 144 11.37 -15.33 1.59
C TYR A 144 10.89 -14.84 2.95
N LYS A 145 11.37 -15.46 4.02
CA LYS A 145 11.06 -15.00 5.38
C LYS A 145 12.06 -13.93 5.79
N TYR A 146 11.55 -12.83 6.32
CA TYR A 146 12.41 -11.83 6.95
C TYR A 146 12.76 -12.23 8.39
N ASP A 147 14.06 -12.37 8.67
CA ASP A 147 14.57 -12.91 9.94
C ASP A 147 15.68 -12.06 10.60
N SER A 148 16.00 -10.89 10.05
CA SER A 148 17.05 -9.98 10.55
C SER A 148 16.76 -9.42 11.96
N GLY A 149 15.51 -9.50 12.45
CA GLY A 149 15.09 -9.05 13.78
C GLY A 149 15.01 -7.53 13.94
N ARG A 150 15.83 -6.78 13.17
CA ARG A 150 15.73 -5.33 12.97
C ARG A 150 14.44 -5.00 12.22
N ARG A 151 13.81 -3.87 12.53
CA ARG A 151 12.54 -3.46 11.90
C ARG A 151 12.51 -1.96 11.64
N ASP A 152 13.70 -1.37 11.49
CA ASP A 152 13.89 -0.01 11.03
C ASP A 152 13.70 0.07 9.51
N PHE A 153 13.45 1.28 9.01
CA PHE A 153 13.13 1.54 7.61
C PHE A 153 14.22 1.02 6.66
N ASP A 154 15.49 1.37 6.93
CA ASP A 154 16.63 1.01 6.08
C ASP A 154 16.77 -0.51 5.94
N SER A 155 16.67 -1.24 7.07
CA SER A 155 16.78 -2.70 7.06
C SER A 155 15.64 -3.38 6.28
N LEU A 156 14.43 -2.79 6.27
CA LEU A 156 13.30 -3.34 5.53
C LEU A 156 13.39 -3.00 4.03
N LEU A 157 13.84 -1.79 3.70
CA LEU A 157 14.04 -1.33 2.33
C LEU A 157 15.18 -2.11 1.66
N GLU A 158 16.31 -2.27 2.33
CA GLU A 158 17.43 -3.10 1.85
C GLU A 158 16.97 -4.53 1.58
N PHE A 159 16.14 -5.10 2.46
CA PHE A 159 15.66 -6.44 2.29
C PHE A 159 14.86 -6.65 1.01
N VAL A 160 13.87 -5.78 0.75
CA VAL A 160 12.99 -5.92 -0.43
C VAL A 160 13.66 -5.52 -1.74
N THR A 161 14.76 -4.75 -1.68
CA THR A 161 15.47 -4.30 -2.88
C THR A 161 16.63 -5.24 -3.25
N THR A 162 17.38 -5.73 -2.28
CA THR A 162 18.64 -6.46 -2.51
C THR A 162 18.79 -7.73 -1.67
N GLU A 163 18.62 -7.68 -0.34
CA GLU A 163 19.04 -8.76 0.57
C GLU A 163 18.28 -10.07 0.31
N TYR A 164 16.98 -10.00 -0.04
CA TYR A 164 16.14 -11.20 -0.21
C TYR A 164 16.72 -12.21 -1.21
N LYS A 165 17.45 -11.73 -2.23
CA LYS A 165 18.05 -12.57 -3.27
C LYS A 165 19.14 -13.51 -2.74
N SER A 166 19.72 -13.18 -1.59
CA SER A 166 20.73 -13.99 -0.90
C SER A 166 20.15 -14.92 0.17
N LYS A 167 18.86 -14.77 0.49
CA LYS A 167 18.19 -15.56 1.53
C LYS A 167 17.69 -16.88 0.99
N THR A 168 17.57 -17.86 1.89
CA THR A 168 16.94 -19.14 1.59
C THR A 168 15.48 -18.92 1.21
N SER A 169 15.13 -19.30 -0.02
CA SER A 169 13.75 -19.29 -0.50
C SER A 169 12.99 -20.52 -0.01
N GLN A 170 11.67 -20.41 0.03
CA GLN A 170 10.73 -21.49 0.29
C GLN A 170 9.65 -21.45 -0.80
N ASP A 171 9.08 -22.61 -1.12
CA ASP A 171 7.91 -22.65 -1.98
C ASP A 171 6.73 -21.96 -1.28
N VAL A 172 5.94 -21.22 -2.06
CA VAL A 172 4.72 -20.60 -1.55
C VAL A 172 3.72 -21.71 -1.21
N PRO A 173 3.30 -21.85 0.07
CA PRO A 173 2.32 -22.87 0.43
C PRO A 173 1.05 -22.72 -0.40
N LEU A 174 0.52 -23.81 -0.94
CA LEU A 174 -0.70 -23.78 -1.75
C LEU A 174 -1.94 -23.50 -0.87
N PRO A 175 -2.98 -22.84 -1.40
CA PRO A 175 -4.24 -22.71 -0.68
C PRO A 175 -4.83 -24.11 -0.45
N PRO A 176 -5.50 -24.34 0.70
CA PRO A 176 -6.14 -25.62 0.95
C PRO A 176 -7.18 -25.89 -0.13
N THR A 177 -7.20 -27.12 -0.65
CA THR A 177 -8.20 -27.54 -1.62
C THR A 177 -9.59 -27.57 -0.98
N TRP A 178 -10.64 -27.56 -1.81
CA TRP A 178 -12.01 -27.72 -1.32
C TRP A 178 -12.20 -29.05 -0.56
N ILE A 179 -11.53 -30.13 -1.00
CA ILE A 179 -11.55 -31.44 -0.35
C ILE A 179 -10.91 -31.36 1.03
N GLU A 180 -9.75 -30.70 1.17
CA GLU A 180 -9.10 -30.52 2.48
C GLU A 180 -9.93 -29.65 3.41
N LYS A 181 -10.60 -28.62 2.87
CA LYS A 181 -11.51 -27.76 3.65
C LYS A 181 -12.72 -28.56 4.14
N GLN A 182 -13.33 -29.38 3.28
CA GLN A 182 -14.43 -30.27 3.65
C GLN A 182 -13.99 -31.33 4.67
N ARG A 183 -12.83 -31.97 4.48
CA ARG A 183 -12.26 -32.92 5.45
C ARG A 183 -12.02 -32.27 6.81
N LYS A 184 -11.47 -31.05 6.85
CA LYS A 184 -11.26 -30.31 8.10
C LYS A 184 -12.57 -29.95 8.79
N MET A 185 -13.59 -29.57 8.02
CA MET A 185 -14.93 -29.29 8.52
C MET A 185 -15.58 -30.56 9.07
N LEU A 186 -15.56 -31.65 8.31
CA LEU A 186 -16.05 -32.97 8.72
C LEU A 186 -15.33 -33.44 9.98
N ASN A 187 -14.00 -33.46 10.01
CA ASN A 187 -13.23 -33.87 11.20
C ASN A 187 -13.60 -33.05 12.44
N LYS A 188 -13.85 -31.74 12.29
CA LYS A 188 -14.32 -30.89 13.39
C LYS A 188 -15.73 -31.24 13.85
N LEU A 189 -16.61 -31.66 12.94
CA LEU A 189 -17.96 -32.15 13.26
C LEU A 189 -17.90 -33.52 13.93
N PHE A 190 -17.12 -34.46 13.39
CA PHE A 190 -16.84 -35.78 13.98
C PHE A 190 -16.27 -35.64 15.39
N TYR A 191 -15.19 -34.87 15.58
CA TYR A 191 -14.56 -34.68 16.89
C TYR A 191 -15.49 -34.02 17.94
N LYS A 192 -16.43 -33.17 17.51
CA LYS A 192 -17.42 -32.56 18.40
C LYS A 192 -18.61 -33.47 18.70
N ASN A 193 -18.88 -34.46 17.86
CA ASN A 193 -20.02 -35.35 18.00
C ASN A 193 -19.55 -36.77 18.27
N LYS A 194 -19.42 -37.11 19.56
CA LYS A 194 -18.95 -38.41 20.05
C LYS A 194 -19.67 -39.62 19.43
N LEU A 195 -20.93 -39.46 19.00
CA LEU A 195 -21.70 -40.50 18.32
C LEU A 195 -21.19 -40.80 16.91
N LEU A 196 -20.68 -39.79 16.19
CA LEU A 196 -20.14 -39.94 14.84
C LEU A 196 -18.72 -40.50 14.84
N VAL A 197 -17.94 -40.29 15.91
CA VAL A 197 -16.61 -40.90 16.06
C VAL A 197 -16.72 -42.43 16.05
N MET A 198 -17.70 -42.99 16.77
CA MET A 198 -17.90 -44.44 16.83
C MET A 198 -18.29 -45.05 15.48
N LEU A 199 -19.02 -44.31 14.64
CA LEU A 199 -19.41 -44.77 13.30
C LEU A 199 -18.26 -44.73 12.27
N HIS A 200 -17.19 -43.97 12.53
CA HIS A 200 -16.03 -43.93 11.63
C HIS A 200 -15.12 -45.14 11.85
N ASP A 201 -14.90 -45.52 13.11
CA ASP A 201 -14.09 -46.69 13.48
C ASP A 201 -14.66 -48.00 12.90
N ASP A 202 -15.99 -48.10 12.77
CA ASP A 202 -16.66 -49.26 12.16
C ASP A 202 -16.46 -49.35 10.63
N VAL A 203 -16.15 -48.24 9.95
CA VAL A 203 -16.01 -48.18 8.48
C VAL A 203 -14.57 -48.39 8.02
N GLU A 204 -13.56 -48.08 8.84
CA GLU A 204 -12.16 -48.41 8.54
C GLU A 204 -11.80 -49.88 8.85
N HIS A 205 -12.76 -50.67 9.36
CA HIS A 205 -12.60 -52.08 9.71
C HIS A 205 -13.46 -53.05 8.86
N ILE A 206 -13.99 -52.58 7.72
CA ILE A 206 -14.65 -53.39 6.68
C ILE A 206 -13.83 -53.28 5.38
#